data_AF-A0A1V1WBW1-F1
#
_entry.id   AF-A0A1V1WBW1-F1
#
_cell.length_a   1.000
_cell.length_b   1.000
_cell.length_c   1.000
_cell.angle_alpha   90.00
_cell.angle_beta   90.00
_cell.angle_gamma   90.00
#
_symmetry.space_group_name_H-M   'P 1'
#
loop_
_entity.id
_entity.type
_entity.pdbx_description
1 polymer ?
#
loop_
_entity_poly.entity_id
_entity_poly.type
_entity_poly.pdbx_seq_one_letter_code
_entity_poly.pdbx_strand_id
1 'polypeptide(L)'
;MIVREDKSLRLLAFDMWFPWSLENYTVYIISFIFHAYAGYLCCIAYPGLQSTIILLLGQVIRQIKILTFILLHMNELVLEMTGIQDHRWRVYCTVVLSQCVDHYVKIKSFSNRLNVICRPFYLALILVAIMLVCMCSVKIAISNKLSLDTMKYYVHEFCFILVVLMFCLMGQQVENECEALEKA
;
A
#
# COMPACT_ATOMS: atom_id res chain seq x y z
N MET A 1 -14.40 47.21 -6.10
CA MET A 1 -14.38 45.78 -5.72
C MET A 1 -15.19 45.05 -6.79
N ILE A 2 -14.53 44.33 -7.71
CA ILE A 2 -15.20 43.72 -8.87
C ILE A 2 -15.82 42.40 -8.41
N VAL A 3 -17.11 42.43 -8.11
CA VAL A 3 -17.92 41.23 -7.87
C VAL A 3 -18.41 40.76 -9.23
N ARG A 4 -17.98 39.57 -9.67
CA ARG A 4 -18.48 38.90 -10.87
C ARG A 4 -19.45 37.80 -10.41
N GLU A 5 -20.70 37.87 -10.86
CA GLU A 5 -21.83 37.09 -10.32
C GLU A 5 -21.92 35.64 -10.83
N ASP A 6 -21.09 35.24 -11.80
CA ASP A 6 -21.27 33.96 -12.47
C ASP A 6 -20.65 32.79 -11.68
N LYS A 7 -21.50 32.07 -10.94
CA LYS A 7 -21.12 30.91 -10.11
C LYS A 7 -20.58 29.73 -10.94
N SER A 8 -20.92 29.65 -12.22
CA SER A 8 -20.49 28.59 -13.15
C SER A 8 -18.98 28.61 -13.45
N LEU A 9 -18.31 29.75 -13.25
CA LEU A 9 -16.89 29.96 -13.54
C LEU A 9 -15.98 29.80 -12.31
N ARG A 10 -16.56 29.59 -11.11
CA ARG A 10 -15.82 29.39 -9.86
C ARG A 10 -15.79 27.92 -9.47
N LEU A 11 -15.20 27.12 -10.35
CA LEU A 11 -14.97 25.70 -10.08
C LEU A 11 -14.02 25.55 -8.89
N LEU A 12 -14.47 24.87 -7.85
CA LEU A 12 -13.62 24.34 -6.80
C LEU A 12 -13.27 22.89 -7.16
N ALA A 13 -12.09 22.43 -6.76
CA ALA A 13 -11.69 21.04 -6.99
C ALA A 13 -12.61 20.04 -6.27
N PHE A 14 -13.14 20.43 -5.11
CA PHE A 14 -14.14 19.68 -4.36
C PHE A 14 -15.21 20.64 -3.82
N ASP A 15 -16.47 20.21 -3.83
CA ASP A 15 -17.56 20.98 -3.21
C ASP A 15 -17.45 20.89 -1.69
N MET A 16 -17.17 22.02 -1.05
CA MET A 16 -17.04 22.12 0.40
C MET A 16 -17.68 23.43 0.91
N TRP A 17 -18.18 23.39 2.13
CA TRP A 17 -18.66 24.58 2.81
C TRP A 17 -17.49 25.36 3.41
N PHE A 18 -17.47 26.68 3.19
CA PHE A 18 -16.51 27.59 3.78
C PHE A 18 -17.23 28.56 4.72
N PRO A 19 -16.63 28.91 5.88
CA PRO A 19 -17.22 29.89 6.79
C PRO A 19 -17.11 31.33 6.27
N TRP A 20 -16.44 31.56 5.14
CA TRP A 20 -16.31 32.87 4.48
C TRP A 20 -16.92 32.87 3.08
N SER A 21 -17.32 34.06 2.62
CA SER A 21 -17.85 34.25 1.26
C SER A 21 -16.74 34.16 0.21
N LEU A 22 -16.98 33.35 -0.83
CA LEU A 22 -16.14 33.25 -2.02
C LEU A 22 -16.48 34.31 -3.08
N GLU A 23 -17.32 35.30 -2.73
CA GLU A 23 -17.72 36.37 -3.66
C GLU A 23 -16.56 37.29 -4.02
N ASN A 24 -15.66 37.54 -3.07
CA ASN A 24 -14.45 38.33 -3.29
C ASN A 24 -13.40 37.49 -4.04
N TYR A 25 -12.95 37.99 -5.19
CA TYR A 25 -12.01 37.29 -6.07
C TYR A 25 -10.67 36.95 -5.38
N THR A 26 -10.15 37.84 -4.53
CA THR A 26 -8.91 37.58 -3.79
C THR A 26 -9.07 36.44 -2.78
N VAL A 27 -10.20 36.42 -2.06
CA VAL A 27 -10.52 35.36 -1.10
C VAL A 27 -10.73 34.02 -1.81
N TYR A 28 -11.38 34.05 -2.98
CA TYR A 28 -11.54 32.87 -3.84
C TYR A 28 -10.19 32.30 -4.29
N ILE A 29 -9.27 33.12 -4.79
CA ILE A 29 -7.93 32.64 -5.22
C ILE A 29 -7.17 31.99 -4.06
N ILE A 30 -7.12 32.66 -2.90
CA ILE A 30 -6.41 32.12 -1.73
C ILE A 30 -7.02 30.78 -1.29
N SER A 31 -8.35 30.71 -1.25
CA SER A 31 -9.08 29.49 -0.89
C SER A 31 -8.81 28.37 -1.90
N PHE A 32 -8.78 28.70 -3.20
CA PHE A 32 -8.50 27.74 -4.27
C PHE A 32 -7.07 27.19 -4.18
N ILE A 33 -6.07 28.05 -3.98
CA ILE A 33 -4.66 27.64 -3.84
C ILE A 33 -4.50 26.72 -2.62
N PHE A 34 -5.07 27.11 -1.49
CA PHE A 34 -5.05 26.28 -0.28
C PHE A 34 -5.70 24.91 -0.52
N HIS A 35 -6.85 24.89 -1.21
CA HIS A 35 -7.57 23.66 -1.51
C HIS A 35 -6.79 22.75 -2.46
N ALA A 36 -6.21 23.31 -3.52
CA ALA A 36 -5.35 22.59 -4.45
C ALA A 36 -4.13 22.00 -3.72
N TYR A 37 -3.51 22.78 -2.82
CA TYR A 37 -2.39 22.33 -2.01
C TYR A 37 -2.78 21.19 -1.05
N ALA A 38 -3.90 21.31 -0.34
CA ALA A 38 -4.39 20.27 0.57
C ALA A 38 -4.76 18.98 -0.20
N GLY A 39 -5.41 19.11 -1.36
CA GLY A 39 -5.70 17.98 -2.23
C GLY A 39 -4.44 17.30 -2.74
N TYR A 40 -3.44 18.08 -3.16
CA TYR A 40 -2.14 17.56 -3.58
C TYR A 40 -1.41 16.82 -2.45
N LEU A 41 -1.39 17.40 -1.24
CA LEU A 41 -0.84 16.74 -0.07
C LEU A 41 -1.55 15.41 0.23
N CYS A 42 -2.88 15.35 0.12
CA CYS A 42 -3.63 14.12 0.31
C CYS A 42 -3.23 13.05 -0.73
N CYS A 43 -3.12 13.45 -2.00
CA CYS A 43 -2.71 12.60 -3.11
C CYS A 43 -1.24 12.13 -3.02
N ILE A 44 -0.40 12.73 -2.18
CA ILE A 44 0.97 12.28 -1.95
C ILE A 44 1.11 11.51 -0.65
N ALA A 45 0.59 12.06 0.45
CA ALA A 45 0.77 11.48 1.78
C ALA A 45 0.10 10.10 1.87
N TYR A 46 -1.10 9.95 1.33
CA TYR A 46 -1.83 8.69 1.40
C TYR A 46 -1.19 7.58 0.53
N PRO A 47 -0.95 7.79 -0.78
CA PRO A 47 -0.22 6.81 -1.58
C PRO A 47 1.22 6.59 -1.11
N GLY A 48 1.87 7.61 -0.53
CA GLY A 48 3.22 7.50 0.03
C GLY A 48 3.26 6.57 1.25
N LEU A 49 2.29 6.69 2.16
CA LEU A 49 2.14 5.77 3.29
C LEU A 49 1.85 4.35 2.79
N GLN A 50 0.91 4.19 1.85
CA GLN A 50 0.61 2.88 1.25
C GLN A 50 1.84 2.25 0.60
N SER A 51 2.55 3.01 -0.22
CA SER A 51 3.79 2.59 -0.88
C SER A 51 4.85 2.16 0.12
N THR A 52 4.99 2.87 1.23
CA THR A 52 5.92 2.50 2.31
C THR A 52 5.56 1.14 2.90
N ILE A 53 4.28 0.91 3.22
CA ILE A 53 3.81 -0.37 3.76
C ILE A 53 4.07 -1.52 2.78
N ILE A 54 3.75 -1.32 1.50
CA ILE A 54 3.95 -2.29 0.42
C ILE A 54 5.43 -2.63 0.28
N LEU A 55 6.31 -1.63 0.30
CA LEU A 55 7.75 -1.85 0.21
C LEU A 55 8.29 -2.61 1.42
N LEU A 56 7.84 -2.29 2.64
CA LEU A 56 8.26 -3.00 3.85
C LEU A 56 7.80 -4.47 3.83
N LEU A 57 6.56 -4.75 3.40
CA LEU A 57 6.09 -6.12 3.18
C LEU A 57 6.86 -6.82 2.06
N GLY A 58 7.13 -6.12 0.96
CA GLY A 58 7.96 -6.63 -0.14
C GLY A 58 9.37 -7.01 0.32
N GLN A 59 9.95 -6.26 1.26
CA GLN A 59 11.21 -6.64 1.90
C GLN A 59 11.07 -7.94 2.70
N VAL A 60 10.00 -8.11 3.49
CA VAL A 60 9.74 -9.37 4.22
C VAL A 60 9.66 -10.55 3.26
N ILE A 61 8.85 -10.42 2.21
CA ILE A 61 8.69 -11.45 1.17
C ILE A 61 10.04 -11.83 0.58
N ARG A 62 10.84 -10.83 0.17
CA ARG A 62 12.14 -11.07 -0.45
C ARG A 62 13.12 -11.76 0.51
N GLN A 63 13.11 -11.39 1.80
CA GLN A 63 13.98 -12.02 2.79
C GLN A 63 13.58 -13.48 3.06
N ILE A 64 12.28 -13.79 3.09
CA ILE A 64 11.79 -15.17 3.19
C ILE A 64 12.27 -15.97 1.97
N LYS A 65 12.13 -15.43 0.76
CA LYS A 65 12.60 -16.10 -0.45
C LYS A 65 14.10 -16.38 -0.47
N ILE A 66 14.91 -15.44 0.03
CA ILE A 66 16.36 -15.63 0.20
C ILE A 66 16.63 -16.77 1.18
N LEU A 67 15.92 -16.81 2.30
CA LEU A 67 16.05 -17.86 3.29
C LEU A 67 15.69 -19.24 2.72
N THR A 68 14.56 -19.34 2.02
CA THR A 68 14.13 -20.56 1.32
C THR A 68 15.18 -21.03 0.31
N PHE A 69 15.75 -20.11 -0.47
CA PHE A 69 16.80 -20.43 -1.42
C PHE A 69 18.05 -21.01 -0.74
N ILE A 70 18.50 -20.41 0.36
CA ILE A 70 19.66 -20.86 1.13
C ILE A 70 19.42 -22.25 1.72
N LEU A 71 18.22 -22.52 2.25
CA LEU A 71 17.89 -23.83 2.83
C LEU A 71 17.89 -24.92 1.76
N LEU A 72 17.25 -24.67 0.60
CA LEU A 72 17.18 -25.63 -0.50
C LEU A 72 18.56 -25.98 -1.09
N HIS A 73 19.48 -25.01 -1.15
CA HIS A 73 20.79 -25.17 -1.77
C HIS A 73 21.94 -25.20 -0.75
N MET A 74 21.65 -25.43 0.53
CA MET A 74 22.63 -25.34 1.62
C MET A 74 23.86 -26.21 1.36
N ASN A 75 23.67 -27.44 0.86
CA ASN A 75 24.77 -28.36 0.60
C ASN A 75 25.73 -27.82 -0.47
N GLU A 76 25.19 -27.32 -1.58
CA GLU A 76 25.96 -26.76 -2.70
C GLU A 76 26.71 -25.48 -2.28
N LEU A 77 26.02 -24.60 -1.54
CA LEU A 77 26.60 -23.36 -1.02
C LEU A 77 27.77 -23.63 -0.06
N VAL A 78 27.62 -24.61 0.83
CA VAL A 78 28.70 -24.98 1.76
C VAL A 78 29.85 -25.63 1.01
N LEU A 79 29.58 -26.49 0.02
CA LEU A 79 30.61 -27.11 -0.83
C LEU A 79 31.41 -26.05 -1.62
N GLU A 80 30.75 -25.02 -2.16
CA GLU A 80 31.39 -23.90 -2.86
C GLU A 80 32.28 -23.08 -1.91
N MET A 81 31.84 -22.85 -0.67
CA MET A 81 32.61 -22.10 0.31
C MET A 81 33.83 -22.87 0.88
N THR A 82 33.74 -24.20 1.01
CA THR A 82 34.80 -24.99 1.66
C THR A 82 35.75 -25.67 0.67
N GLY A 83 35.35 -25.87 -0.59
CA GLY A 83 36.15 -26.50 -1.65
C GLY A 83 36.54 -27.97 -1.41
N ILE A 84 36.20 -28.54 -0.26
CA ILE A 84 36.59 -29.89 0.19
C ILE A 84 35.42 -30.54 0.95
N GLN A 85 35.07 -31.77 0.58
CA GLN A 85 34.03 -32.59 1.21
C GLN A 85 34.61 -33.35 2.41
N ASP A 86 34.99 -32.62 3.46
CA ASP A 86 35.65 -33.14 4.67
C ASP A 86 34.69 -33.16 5.88
N HIS A 87 35.09 -33.77 7.00
CA HIS A 87 34.33 -33.82 8.26
C HIS A 87 33.90 -32.43 8.78
N ARG A 88 34.60 -31.37 8.33
CA ARG A 88 34.29 -29.96 8.59
C ARG A 88 33.03 -29.46 7.88
N TRP A 89 32.59 -30.09 6.79
CA TRP A 89 31.36 -29.76 6.06
C TRP A 89 30.14 -29.74 6.98
N ARG A 90 30.01 -30.74 7.87
CA ARG A 90 28.90 -30.80 8.84
C ARG A 90 28.87 -29.58 9.75
N VAL A 91 30.04 -29.14 10.22
CA VAL A 91 30.16 -27.97 11.11
C VAL A 91 29.73 -26.71 10.37
N TYR A 92 30.15 -26.53 9.11
CA TYR A 92 29.73 -25.39 8.30
C TYR A 92 28.22 -25.41 7.99
N CYS A 93 27.63 -26.56 7.66
CA CYS A 93 26.18 -26.69 7.50
C CYS A 93 25.42 -26.30 8.78
N THR A 94 25.89 -26.74 9.96
CA THR A 94 25.27 -26.35 11.23
C THR A 94 25.38 -24.84 11.49
N VAL A 95 26.51 -24.21 11.17
CA VAL A 95 26.68 -22.76 11.30
C VAL A 95 25.73 -22.00 10.37
N VAL A 96 25.65 -22.41 9.10
CA VAL A 96 24.72 -21.79 8.13
C VAL A 96 23.27 -21.96 8.57
N LEU A 97 22.89 -23.15 9.01
CA LEU A 97 21.54 -23.39 9.53
C LEU A 97 21.22 -22.53 10.75
N SER A 98 22.18 -22.38 11.68
CA SER A 98 22.03 -21.48 12.83
C SER A 98 21.81 -20.04 12.39
N GLN A 99 22.56 -19.56 11.40
CA GLN A 99 22.38 -18.22 10.84
C GLN A 99 21.02 -18.06 10.16
N CYS A 100 20.53 -19.09 9.47
CA CYS A 100 19.20 -19.11 8.87
C CYS A 100 18.09 -18.99 9.93
N VAL A 101 18.20 -19.72 11.04
CA VAL A 101 17.24 -19.62 12.16
C VAL A 101 17.26 -18.23 12.79
N ASP A 102 18.44 -17.67 13.07
CA ASP A 102 18.57 -16.32 13.61
C ASP A 102 17.99 -15.26 12.66
N HIS A 103 18.23 -15.43 11.36
CA HIS A 103 17.66 -14.57 10.32
C HIS A 103 16.13 -14.68 10.31
N TYR A 104 15.56 -15.88 10.32
CA TYR A 104 14.12 -16.12 10.35
C TYR A 104 13.45 -15.47 11.57
N VAL A 105 14.05 -15.61 12.76
CA VAL A 105 13.54 -14.99 13.99
C VAL A 105 13.49 -13.46 13.86
N LYS A 106 14.51 -12.85 13.24
CA LYS A 106 14.53 -11.40 12.97
C LYS A 106 13.44 -10.99 11.98
N ILE A 107 13.26 -11.72 10.87
CA ILE A 107 12.17 -11.48 9.91
C ILE A 107 10.82 -11.55 10.62
N LYS A 108 10.58 -12.61 11.40
CA LYS A 108 9.32 -12.82 12.11
C LYS A 108 9.03 -11.71 13.12
N SER A 109 10.05 -11.29 13.88
CA SER A 109 9.92 -10.18 14.83
C SER A 109 9.58 -8.87 14.13
N PHE A 110 10.27 -8.57 13.02
CA PHE A 110 9.99 -7.40 12.20
C PHE A 110 8.57 -7.42 11.60
N SER A 111 8.18 -8.55 10.99
CA SER A 111 6.85 -8.75 10.41
C SER A 111 5.74 -8.58 11.44
N ASN A 112 5.90 -9.15 12.65
CA ASN A 112 4.93 -8.99 13.73
C ASN A 112 4.79 -7.52 14.17
N ARG A 113 5.90 -6.79 14.30
CA ARG A 113 5.86 -5.36 14.64
C ARG A 113 5.18 -4.54 13.55
N LEU A 114 5.51 -4.80 12.28
CA LEU A 114 4.89 -4.17 11.13
C LEU A 114 3.38 -4.42 11.11
N ASN A 115 2.95 -5.67 11.33
CA ASN A 115 1.55 -6.04 11.35
C ASN A 115 0.78 -5.32 12.48
N VAL A 116 1.36 -5.23 13.69
CA VAL A 116 0.73 -4.50 14.81
C VAL A 116 0.51 -3.02 14.45
N ILE A 117 1.49 -2.38 13.82
CA ILE A 117 1.39 -0.97 13.40
C ILE A 117 0.37 -0.80 12.26
N CYS A 118 0.38 -1.69 11.26
CA CYS A 118 -0.46 -1.59 10.08
C CYS A 118 -1.89 -2.12 10.27
N ARG A 119 -2.17 -2.92 11.30
CA ARG A 119 -3.50 -3.49 11.57
C ARG A 119 -4.63 -2.45 11.63
N PRO A 120 -4.54 -1.34 12.40
CA PRO A 120 -5.59 -0.32 12.39
C PRO A 120 -5.74 0.33 11.02
N PHE A 121 -4.63 0.52 10.30
CA PHE A 121 -4.65 1.07 8.95
C PHE A 121 -5.38 0.14 7.97
N TYR A 122 -5.11 -1.17 7.98
CA TYR A 122 -5.82 -2.14 7.13
C TYR A 122 -7.31 -2.20 7.43
N LEU A 123 -7.68 -2.16 8.71
CA LEU A 123 -9.08 -2.13 9.11
C LEU A 123 -9.78 -0.86 8.59
N ALA A 124 -9.17 0.31 8.79
CA ALA A 124 -9.70 1.57 8.29
C ALA A 124 -9.80 1.57 6.76
N LEU A 125 -8.78 1.04 6.07
CA LEU A 125 -8.75 0.92 4.62
C LEU A 125 -9.91 0.08 4.10
N ILE A 126 -10.15 -1.10 4.68
CA ILE A 126 -11.24 -1.99 4.26
C ILE A 126 -12.60 -1.32 4.52
N LEU A 127 -12.80 -0.72 5.69
CA LEU A 127 -14.06 -0.04 6.03
C LEU A 127 -14.34 1.13 5.06
N VAL A 128 -13.34 1.96 4.81
CA VAL A 128 -13.45 3.09 3.88
C VAL A 128 -13.70 2.61 2.46
N ALA A 129 -12.98 1.57 2.01
CA ALA A 129 -13.18 0.98 0.68
C ALA A 129 -14.60 0.43 0.52
N ILE A 130 -15.14 -0.31 1.50
CA ILE A 130 -16.52 -0.83 1.45
C ILE A 130 -17.51 0.33 1.34
N MET A 131 -17.41 1.34 2.21
CA MET A 131 -18.36 2.46 2.18
C MET A 131 -18.28 3.23 0.86
N LEU A 132 -17.07 3.51 0.36
CA LEU A 132 -16.88 4.26 -0.88
C LEU A 132 -17.33 3.49 -2.11
N VAL A 133 -17.03 2.20 -2.21
CA VAL A 133 -17.52 1.36 -3.30
C VAL A 133 -19.05 1.34 -3.29
N CYS A 134 -19.69 1.06 -2.16
CA CYS A 134 -21.16 1.07 -2.07
C CYS A 134 -21.77 2.43 -2.47
N MET A 135 -21.21 3.54 -2.00
CA MET A 135 -21.68 4.88 -2.36
C MET A 135 -21.49 5.19 -3.85
N CYS A 136 -20.35 4.79 -4.43
CA CYS A 136 -20.08 4.94 -5.85
C CYS A 136 -21.06 4.12 -6.69
N SER A 137 -21.26 2.84 -6.36
CA SER A 137 -22.17 1.96 -7.10
C SER A 137 -23.62 2.48 -7.07
N VAL A 138 -24.09 3.00 -5.93
CA VAL A 138 -25.41 3.63 -5.83
C VAL A 138 -25.49 4.88 -6.71
N LYS A 139 -24.49 5.76 -6.66
CA LYS A 139 -24.45 6.98 -7.50
C LYS A 139 -24.43 6.65 -8.99
N ILE A 140 -23.70 5.62 -9.38
CA ILE A 140 -23.67 5.11 -10.75
C ILE A 140 -25.03 4.55 -11.18
N ALA A 141 -25.72 3.84 -10.29
CA ALA A 141 -27.02 3.23 -10.59
C ALA A 141 -28.14 4.27 -10.81
N ILE A 142 -28.14 5.36 -10.03
CA ILE A 142 -29.21 6.38 -10.08
C ILE A 142 -28.93 7.53 -11.08
N SER A 143 -27.68 7.70 -11.51
CA SER A 143 -27.27 8.81 -12.38
C SER A 143 -27.28 8.42 -13.86
N ASN A 144 -27.23 9.42 -14.75
CA ASN A 144 -27.07 9.15 -16.17
C ASN A 144 -25.67 8.55 -16.43
N LYS A 145 -25.62 7.30 -16.88
CA LYS A 145 -24.40 6.47 -16.93
C LYS A 145 -23.24 7.09 -17.71
N LEU A 146 -23.54 7.92 -18.71
CA LEU A 146 -22.54 8.56 -19.59
C LEU A 146 -22.26 10.02 -19.26
N SER A 147 -22.86 10.58 -18.21
CA SER A 147 -22.52 11.95 -17.81
C SER A 147 -21.12 12.02 -17.23
N LEU A 148 -20.46 13.15 -17.44
CA LEU A 148 -19.12 13.42 -16.90
C LEU A 148 -19.10 13.37 -15.36
N ASP A 149 -20.24 13.72 -14.75
CA ASP A 149 -20.46 13.57 -13.32
C ASP A 149 -20.54 12.12 -12.84
N THR A 150 -20.96 11.18 -13.67
CA THR A 150 -20.99 9.75 -13.32
C THR A 150 -19.62 9.11 -13.52
N MET A 151 -18.87 9.56 -14.53
CA MET A 151 -17.53 9.04 -14.85
C MET A 151 -16.55 9.14 -13.68
N LYS A 152 -16.61 10.21 -12.87
CA LYS A 152 -15.74 10.35 -11.68
C LYS A 152 -15.95 9.21 -10.67
N TYR A 153 -17.17 8.70 -10.52
CA TYR A 153 -17.47 7.59 -9.60
C TYR A 153 -16.93 6.27 -10.13
N TYR A 154 -16.99 6.02 -11.45
CA TYR A 154 -16.39 4.82 -12.06
C TYR A 154 -14.87 4.79 -11.84
N VAL A 155 -14.18 5.91 -12.07
CA VAL A 155 -12.73 6.01 -11.86
C VAL A 155 -12.39 5.79 -10.38
N HIS A 156 -13.17 6.37 -9.48
CA HIS A 156 -12.97 6.22 -8.04
C HIS A 156 -13.16 4.76 -7.59
N GLU A 157 -14.28 4.13 -8.00
CA GLU A 157 -14.59 2.74 -7.70
C GLU A 157 -13.49 1.80 -8.22
N PHE A 158 -13.05 1.97 -9.46
CA PHE A 158 -11.95 1.19 -10.04
C PHE A 158 -10.64 1.36 -9.24
N CYS A 159 -10.31 2.60 -8.84
CA CYS A 159 -9.11 2.89 -8.04
C CYS A 159 -9.14 2.16 -6.69
N PHE A 160 -10.28 2.19 -5.98
CA PHE A 160 -10.41 1.48 -4.69
C PHE A 160 -10.32 -0.03 -4.84
N ILE A 161 -10.93 -0.60 -5.88
CA ILE A 161 -10.83 -2.04 -6.17
C ILE A 161 -9.37 -2.44 -6.39
N LEU A 162 -8.61 -1.67 -7.18
CA LEU A 162 -7.19 -1.93 -7.42
C LEU A 162 -6.36 -1.87 -6.14
N VAL A 163 -6.59 -0.87 -5.28
CA VAL A 163 -5.88 -0.73 -4.00
C VAL A 163 -6.14 -1.93 -3.10
N VAL A 164 -7.40 -2.34 -2.94
CA VAL A 164 -7.76 -3.51 -2.13
C VAL A 164 -7.13 -4.77 -2.70
N LEU A 165 -7.25 -4.98 -4.02
CA LEU A 165 -6.66 -6.13 -4.71
C LEU A 165 -5.15 -6.21 -4.47
N MET A 166 -4.44 -5.10 -4.58
CA MET A 166 -2.99 -5.04 -4.36
C MET A 166 -2.61 -5.43 -2.93
N PHE A 167 -3.32 -4.96 -1.90
CA PHE A 167 -3.05 -5.38 -0.52
C PHE A 167 -3.37 -6.86 -0.29
N CYS A 168 -4.46 -7.37 -0.88
CA CYS A 168 -4.80 -8.80 -0.81
C CYS A 168 -3.74 -9.67 -1.49
N LEU A 169 -3.27 -9.29 -2.69
CA LEU A 169 -2.22 -10.00 -3.41
C LEU A 169 -0.90 -10.02 -2.64
N MET A 170 -0.54 -8.91 -1.99
CA MET A 170 0.64 -8.86 -1.13
C MET A 170 0.50 -9.79 0.08
N GLY A 171 -0.67 -9.81 0.73
CA GLY A 171 -0.95 -10.75 1.82
C GLY A 171 -0.82 -12.21 1.37
N GLN A 172 -1.41 -12.55 0.22
CA GLN A 172 -1.31 -13.88 -0.37
C GLN A 172 0.13 -14.26 -0.72
N GLN A 173 0.93 -13.32 -1.24
CA GLN A 173 2.32 -13.59 -1.58
C GLN A 173 3.18 -13.87 -0.35
N VAL A 174 2.93 -13.19 0.77
CA VAL A 174 3.59 -13.51 2.06
C VAL A 174 3.27 -14.95 2.48
N GLU A 175 2.01 -15.35 2.40
CA GLU A 175 1.57 -16.69 2.77
C GLU A 175 2.21 -17.78 1.89
N ASN A 176 2.21 -17.57 0.56
CA ASN A 176 2.82 -18.51 -0.38
C ASN A 176 4.32 -18.72 -0.12
N GLU A 177 5.07 -17.66 0.17
CA GLU A 177 6.51 -17.74 0.41
C GLU A 177 6.82 -18.35 1.78
N CYS A 178 5.95 -18.14 2.79
CA CYS A 178 6.01 -18.88 4.05
C CYS A 178 5.77 -20.38 3.85
N GLU A 179 4.77 -20.78 3.06
CA GLU A 179 4.50 -22.19 2.75
C GLU A 179 5.68 -22.84 2.00
N ALA A 180 6.30 -22.09 1.07
CA ALA A 180 7.50 -22.55 0.38
C ALA A 180 8.69 -22.74 1.34
N LEU A 181 8.85 -21.87 2.33
CA LEU A 181 9.87 -21.99 3.36
C LEU A 181 9.64 -23.21 4.25
N GLU A 182 8.39 -23.52 4.61
CA GLU A 182 8.06 -24.69 5.44
C GLU A 182 8.33 -26.03 4.73
N LYS A 183 8.32 -26.03 3.40
CA LYS A 183 8.61 -27.21 2.57
C LYS A 183 10.10 -27.41 2.27
N ALA A 184 10.93 -26.39 2.49
CA ALA A 184 12.37 -26.41 2.24
C ALA A 184 13.16 -27.07 3.38
#